data_AF-A0A9P7EQD2-F1
#
_entry.id   AF-A0A9P7EQD2-F1
#
_cell.length_a   1.000
_cell.length_b   1.000
_cell.length_c   1.000
_cell.angle_alpha   90.00
_cell.angle_beta   90.00
_cell.angle_gamma   90.00
#
_symmetry.space_group_name_H-M   'P 1'
#
loop_
_entity.id
_entity.type
_entity.pdbx_description
1 polymer ?
#
loop_
_entity_poly.entity_id
_entity_poly.type
_entity_poly.pdbx_seq_one_letter_code
_entity_poly.pdbx_strand_id
1 'polypeptide(L)'
;MPAPNMGAGHIPSVHPTAPPPAPPQPPDTARANFRWTNSTDRIDPFAEGPHYGPVLDPFLVRAVSATVRINPLLSPPTDSHEDYLRWNMIFPTSTCYRTTGPKRSWIKGREAPATFPRLSYIRIISRSFPWMISVKARHQNIGVTCGEVIEALSAYFHENAAKKEYDDVSDHRRQEIWQAYQHNRSTDSDVPGGLLGEQLRRLDWLCSDSKWGGLVRNDEFIEEACGEVLPCTFELKCIPSYPLTSEEASEQQRIARNAENRSCYHLKCWKSSPSIQYMVFFSFGLTFACFLEHRYHIRKLCIPYIRYTFSSVFPSLFTLDWVKL
;
A
#
# COMPACT_ATOMS: atom_id res chain seq x y z
N MET A 1 -52.87 18.99 -12.50
CA MET A 1 -53.55 18.43 -11.30
C MET A 1 -52.64 18.61 -10.09
N PRO A 2 -53.20 18.93 -8.91
CA PRO A 2 -52.45 19.41 -7.74
C PRO A 2 -51.82 18.27 -6.94
N ALA A 3 -50.68 18.53 -6.31
CA ALA A 3 -50.00 17.58 -5.43
C ALA A 3 -50.71 17.43 -4.08
N PRO A 4 -50.76 16.21 -3.50
CA PRO A 4 -51.49 15.95 -2.26
C PRO A 4 -50.74 16.49 -1.03
N ASN A 5 -51.46 17.32 -0.29
CA ASN A 5 -51.16 17.84 1.03
C ASN A 5 -51.17 16.68 2.05
N MET A 6 -50.01 16.28 2.56
CA MET A 6 -49.88 15.23 3.58
C MET A 6 -49.77 15.85 4.97
N GLY A 7 -50.92 15.85 5.66
CA GLY A 7 -51.11 15.53 7.07
C GLY A 7 -50.08 16.01 8.09
N ALA A 8 -50.43 17.07 8.82
CA ALA A 8 -49.86 17.39 10.11
C ALA A 8 -50.31 16.36 11.17
N GLY A 9 -49.41 15.45 11.54
CA GLY A 9 -49.58 14.52 12.65
C GLY A 9 -49.23 15.19 13.97
N HIS A 10 -50.22 15.35 14.84
CA HIS A 10 -50.07 15.78 16.23
C HIS A 10 -49.23 14.75 17.01
N ILE A 11 -48.07 15.17 17.52
CA ILE A 11 -47.27 14.36 18.44
C ILE A 11 -47.78 14.65 19.86
N PRO A 12 -48.13 13.64 20.67
CA PRO A 12 -48.55 13.86 22.05
C PRO A 12 -47.39 14.40 22.89
N SER A 13 -47.63 15.50 23.61
CA SER A 13 -46.70 16.08 24.57
C SER A 13 -46.51 15.12 25.74
N VAL A 14 -45.35 14.47 25.80
CA VAL A 14 -44.92 13.68 26.95
C VAL A 14 -44.38 14.65 28.00
N HIS A 15 -45.05 14.72 29.15
CA HIS A 15 -44.57 15.49 30.30
C HIS A 15 -43.25 14.89 30.83
N PRO A 16 -42.24 15.72 31.16
CA PRO A 16 -40.99 15.23 31.74
C PRO A 16 -41.23 14.73 33.16
N THR A 17 -41.12 13.41 33.35
CA THR A 17 -41.05 12.77 34.66
C THR A 17 -39.78 13.26 35.36
N ALA A 18 -39.94 13.86 36.53
CA ALA A 18 -38.82 14.34 37.34
C ALA A 18 -37.86 13.16 37.67
N PRO A 19 -36.54 13.31 37.44
CA PRO A 19 -35.58 12.26 37.76
C PRO A 19 -35.53 12.03 39.28
N PRO A 20 -35.39 10.77 39.73
CA PRO A 20 -35.26 10.46 41.14
C PRO A 20 -34.03 11.16 41.75
N PRO A 21 -34.09 11.54 43.05
CA PRO A 21 -32.99 12.20 43.73
C PRO A 21 -31.74 11.32 43.70
N ALA A 22 -30.63 11.90 43.26
CA ALA A 22 -29.35 11.21 43.19
C ALA A 22 -28.91 10.75 44.59
N PRO A 23 -28.40 9.51 44.73
CA PRO A 23 -27.83 9.05 46.00
C PRO A 23 -26.66 9.95 46.42
N PRO A 24 -26.46 10.15 47.73
CA PRO A 24 -25.39 11.01 48.26
C PRO A 24 -24.04 10.52 47.75
N GLN A 25 -23.33 11.40 47.04
CA GLN A 25 -21.99 11.10 46.55
C GLN A 25 -21.04 10.91 47.74
N PRO A 26 -20.25 9.83 47.79
CA PRO A 26 -19.25 9.64 48.82
C PRO A 26 -18.20 10.76 48.75
N PRO A 27 -17.63 11.17 49.90
CA PRO A 27 -16.67 12.27 49.96
C PRO A 27 -15.46 12.03 49.05
N ASP A 28 -15.20 12.99 48.16
CA ASP A 28 -14.19 12.97 47.08
C ASP A 28 -12.71 12.94 47.56
N THR A 29 -12.45 12.75 48.86
CA THR A 29 -11.10 12.77 49.42
C THR A 29 -10.32 11.46 49.25
N ALA A 30 -10.96 10.37 48.79
CA ALA A 30 -10.27 9.10 48.53
C ALA A 30 -9.71 8.95 47.10
N ARG A 31 -10.03 9.88 46.18
CA ARG A 31 -9.51 9.87 44.80
C ARG A 31 -8.20 10.63 44.61
N ALA A 32 -7.72 11.33 45.63
CA ALA A 32 -6.43 12.03 45.60
C ALA A 32 -5.22 11.12 45.88
N ASN A 33 -5.44 9.84 46.25
CA ASN A 33 -4.38 8.85 46.41
C ASN A 33 -4.14 8.04 45.12
N PHE A 34 -4.23 8.68 43.95
CA PHE A 34 -3.60 8.18 42.74
C PHE A 34 -2.07 8.30 42.87
N ARG A 35 -1.52 7.35 43.62
CA ARG A 35 -0.28 6.63 43.36
C ARG A 35 0.67 7.30 42.36
N TRP A 36 1.38 8.32 42.85
CA TRP A 36 2.57 8.94 42.25
C TRP A 36 3.79 8.02 42.28
N THR A 37 3.63 6.76 41.87
CA THR A 37 4.74 5.84 41.75
C THR A 37 4.72 5.26 40.34
N ASN A 38 5.48 5.93 39.48
CA ASN A 38 6.14 5.44 38.25
C ASN A 38 5.47 5.81 36.92
N SER A 39 5.79 7.02 36.42
CA SER A 39 5.65 7.48 35.02
C SER A 39 4.39 8.27 34.61
N THR A 40 3.72 8.96 35.53
CA THR A 40 2.63 9.93 35.19
C THR A 40 3.12 11.30 34.73
N ASP A 41 4.41 11.61 34.91
CA ASP A 41 4.99 12.92 34.55
C ASP A 41 5.72 12.93 33.19
N ARG A 42 5.69 11.80 32.48
CA ARG A 42 6.25 11.69 31.13
C ARG A 42 5.14 11.94 30.13
N ILE A 43 5.02 13.20 29.74
CA ILE A 43 4.26 13.62 28.56
C ILE A 43 4.74 12.77 27.38
N ASP A 44 3.80 12.21 26.63
CA ASP A 44 4.11 11.47 25.40
C ASP A 44 4.95 12.38 24.47
N PRO A 45 6.16 11.97 24.04
CA PRO A 45 6.97 12.76 23.11
C PRO A 45 6.24 13.11 21.81
N PHE A 46 5.21 12.34 21.42
CA PHE A 46 4.39 12.57 20.25
C PHE A 46 3.00 13.13 20.59
N ALA A 47 2.81 13.72 21.77
CA ALA A 47 1.57 14.39 22.12
C ALA A 47 1.22 15.51 21.12
N GLU A 48 -0.05 15.52 20.69
CA GLU A 48 -0.60 16.52 19.79
C GLU A 48 -0.69 17.90 20.47
N GLY A 49 -0.57 18.97 19.68
CA GLY A 49 -0.78 20.36 20.13
C GLY A 49 0.48 21.23 20.16
N PRO A 50 0.35 22.56 20.24
CA PRO A 50 1.46 23.51 20.04
C PRO A 50 2.36 23.71 21.27
N HIS A 51 2.00 23.15 22.43
CA HIS A 51 2.62 23.50 23.71
C HIS A 51 3.89 22.72 24.05
N TYR A 52 4.38 21.85 23.15
CA TYR A 52 5.47 20.92 23.44
C TYR A 52 6.72 21.23 22.63
N GLY A 53 7.76 21.72 23.31
CA GLY A 53 9.12 21.85 22.81
C GLY A 53 9.30 22.82 21.62
N PRO A 54 10.54 23.23 21.32
CA PRO A 54 10.83 23.96 20.09
C PRO A 54 10.66 23.05 18.87
N VAL A 55 10.17 23.63 17.77
CA VAL A 55 10.23 23.00 16.45
C VAL A 55 11.59 23.35 15.84
N LEU A 56 12.39 22.33 15.53
CA LEU A 56 13.74 22.50 15.03
C LEU A 56 13.75 22.53 13.50
N ASP A 57 14.54 23.46 12.95
CA ASP A 57 14.95 23.45 11.55
C ASP A 57 16.09 22.44 11.33
N PRO A 58 16.21 21.81 10.15
CA PRO A 58 17.33 20.91 9.84
C PRO A 58 18.73 21.46 10.19
N PHE A 59 18.96 22.76 10.02
CA PHE A 59 20.22 23.37 10.40
C PHE A 59 20.45 23.33 11.92
N LEU A 60 19.42 23.65 12.70
CA LEU A 60 19.48 23.61 14.16
C LEU A 60 19.66 22.18 14.67
N VAL A 61 19.00 21.19 14.07
CA VAL A 61 19.19 19.77 14.40
C VAL A 61 20.66 19.36 14.32
N ARG A 62 21.34 19.78 13.24
CA ARG A 62 22.79 19.54 13.06
C ARG A 62 23.61 20.32 14.09
N ALA A 63 23.29 21.58 14.33
CA ALA A 63 24.03 22.44 15.27
C ALA A 63 23.96 21.95 16.73
N VAL A 64 22.82 21.39 17.15
CA VAL A 64 22.64 20.87 18.52
C VAL A 64 22.85 19.35 18.63
N SER A 65 23.24 18.69 17.54
CA SER A 65 23.38 17.22 17.46
C SER A 65 22.16 16.48 17.99
N ALA A 66 20.95 16.94 17.65
CA ALA A 66 19.72 16.36 18.17
C ALA A 66 19.48 14.96 17.59
N THR A 67 19.22 13.98 18.48
CA THR A 67 18.80 12.64 18.06
C THR A 67 17.33 12.64 17.67
N VAL A 68 17.07 12.71 16.36
CA VAL A 68 15.72 12.65 15.81
C VAL A 68 15.20 11.22 15.79
N ARG A 69 14.02 11.00 16.39
CA ARG A 69 13.26 9.75 16.41
C ARG A 69 11.99 9.90 15.58
N ILE A 70 11.67 8.90 14.77
CA ILE A 70 10.44 8.85 13.96
C ILE A 70 9.27 8.42 14.85
N ASN A 71 8.09 8.96 14.59
CA ASN A 71 6.86 8.54 15.25
C ASN A 71 6.58 7.05 14.96
N PRO A 72 6.34 6.20 15.97
CA PRO A 72 6.05 4.78 15.77
C PRO A 72 4.95 4.50 14.74
N LEU A 73 3.98 5.40 14.57
CA LEU A 73 2.92 5.26 13.57
C LEU A 73 3.44 5.27 12.12
N LEU A 74 4.55 5.97 11.87
CA LEU A 74 5.22 6.04 10.57
C LEU A 74 6.33 4.99 10.43
N SER A 75 6.71 4.31 11.51
CA SER A 75 7.77 3.30 11.48
C SER A 75 7.32 2.03 10.72
N PRO A 76 8.26 1.23 10.21
CA PRO A 76 7.94 -0.07 9.62
C PRO A 76 7.21 -1.00 10.59
N PRO A 77 6.40 -1.93 10.06
CA PRO A 77 5.85 -3.00 10.88
C PRO A 77 6.99 -3.81 11.49
N THR A 78 6.98 -3.99 12.81
CA THR A 78 7.87 -4.91 13.52
C THR A 78 7.08 -6.08 14.08
N ASP A 79 7.73 -7.21 14.35
CA ASP A 79 7.08 -8.39 14.95
C ASP A 79 6.45 -8.10 16.33
N SER A 80 6.94 -7.06 17.02
CA SER A 80 6.49 -6.66 18.35
C SER A 80 5.37 -5.61 18.36
N HIS A 81 5.21 -4.85 17.27
CA HIS A 81 4.27 -3.74 17.22
C HIS A 81 3.05 -4.11 16.37
N GLU A 82 1.93 -4.33 17.04
CA GLU A 82 0.64 -4.60 16.39
C GLU A 82 0.08 -3.38 15.66
N ASP A 83 0.68 -2.20 15.86
CA ASP A 83 0.13 -0.93 15.48
C ASP A 83 0.96 -0.18 14.44
N TYR A 84 0.52 -0.25 13.19
CA TYR A 84 1.17 0.42 12.07
C TYR A 84 0.13 0.82 11.03
N LEU A 85 0.55 1.67 10.09
CA LEU A 85 -0.28 2.06 8.96
C LEU A 85 -0.18 1.02 7.84
N ARG A 86 -1.34 0.60 7.33
CA ARG A 86 -1.47 -0.11 6.06
C ARG A 86 -2.03 0.85 5.03
N TRP A 87 -1.29 1.02 3.95
CA TRP A 87 -1.66 1.84 2.81
C TRP A 87 -0.99 1.31 1.54
N ASN A 88 -1.77 1.19 0.46
CA ASN A 88 -1.21 0.99 -0.86
C ASN A 88 -1.09 2.36 -1.53
N MET A 89 0.15 2.78 -1.81
CA MET A 89 0.49 4.15 -2.22
C MET A 89 -0.03 4.50 -3.62
N ILE A 90 -0.51 3.52 -4.40
CA ILE A 90 -1.23 3.77 -5.66
C ILE A 90 -2.66 4.31 -5.44
N PHE A 91 -3.19 4.19 -4.22
CA PHE A 91 -4.51 4.70 -3.86
C PHE A 91 -4.42 6.00 -3.06
N PRO A 92 -5.50 6.80 -3.05
CA PRO A 92 -5.58 8.01 -2.22
C PRO A 92 -5.41 7.71 -0.72
N THR A 93 -5.02 8.72 0.06
CA THR A 93 -4.83 8.61 1.52
C THR A 93 -6.07 8.22 2.31
N SER A 94 -7.27 8.28 1.70
CA SER A 94 -8.51 7.80 2.29
C SER A 94 -8.56 6.27 2.46
N THR A 95 -7.73 5.53 1.72
CA THR A 95 -7.61 4.06 1.86
C THR A 95 -6.55 3.66 2.88
N CYS A 96 -5.81 4.61 3.44
CA CYS A 96 -4.89 4.35 4.55
C CYS A 96 -5.69 4.00 5.82
N TYR A 97 -5.25 2.98 6.54
CA TYR A 97 -5.87 2.60 7.81
C TYR A 97 -4.83 2.06 8.78
N ARG A 98 -5.16 2.14 10.07
CA ARG A 98 -4.36 1.62 11.18
C ARG A 98 -4.80 0.19 11.51
N THR A 99 -3.86 -0.70 11.80
CA THR A 99 -4.14 -2.13 12.04
C THR A 99 -4.91 -2.40 13.33
N THR A 100 -4.71 -1.62 14.39
CA THR A 100 -5.34 -1.83 15.71
C THR A 100 -6.78 -1.29 15.84
N GLY A 101 -7.34 -0.69 14.79
CA GLY A 101 -8.64 -0.02 14.83
C GLY A 101 -9.81 -0.90 14.34
N PRO A 102 -10.95 -0.97 15.05
CA PRO A 102 -12.14 -1.68 14.56
C PRO A 102 -12.78 -0.99 13.34
N LYS A 103 -12.52 0.32 13.18
CA LYS A 103 -12.89 1.10 12.01
C LYS A 103 -11.61 1.32 11.21
N ARG A 104 -11.59 0.88 9.95
CA ARG A 104 -10.51 1.10 8.96
C ARG A 104 -10.30 2.59 8.68
N SER A 105 -9.83 3.33 9.68
CA SER A 105 -9.66 4.77 9.65
C SER A 105 -8.42 5.14 10.46
N TRP A 106 -7.62 6.06 9.95
CA TRP A 106 -6.38 6.52 10.58
C TRP A 106 -6.46 7.98 11.07
N ILE A 107 -7.63 8.39 11.54
CA ILE A 107 -7.86 9.76 12.02
C ILE A 107 -7.04 10.06 13.29
N LYS A 108 -6.96 9.06 14.19
CA LYS A 108 -6.18 9.19 15.44
C LYS A 108 -4.68 9.09 15.15
N GLY A 109 -3.93 10.13 15.50
CA GLY A 109 -2.49 10.23 15.27
C GLY A 109 -2.12 10.92 13.95
N ARG A 110 -3.09 11.37 13.14
CA ARG A 110 -2.82 12.17 11.94
C ARG A 110 -2.18 13.51 12.30
N GLU A 111 -2.65 14.15 13.36
CA GLU A 111 -2.15 15.43 13.86
C GLU A 111 -0.93 15.28 14.81
N ALA A 112 -0.52 14.04 15.11
CA ALA A 112 0.67 13.79 15.90
C ALA A 112 1.92 14.20 15.11
N PRO A 113 2.95 14.74 15.78
CA PRO A 113 4.20 15.09 15.12
C PRO A 113 4.86 13.84 14.53
N ALA A 114 5.40 13.97 13.32
CA ALA A 114 6.06 12.88 12.60
C ALA A 114 7.39 12.47 13.26
N THR A 115 8.00 13.37 14.04
CA THR A 115 9.30 13.15 14.68
C THR A 115 9.37 13.78 16.08
N PHE A 116 10.32 13.27 16.87
CA PHE A 116 10.74 13.86 18.14
C PHE A 116 12.27 14.03 18.16
N PRO A 117 12.83 15.24 18.35
CA PRO A 117 12.12 16.53 18.42
C PRO A 117 11.30 16.84 17.17
N ARG A 118 10.38 17.79 17.29
CA ARG A 118 9.51 18.24 16.19
C ARG A 118 10.36 18.95 15.14
N LEU A 119 10.09 18.68 13.87
CA LEU A 119 10.83 19.27 12.75
C LEU A 119 9.92 20.18 11.93
N SER A 120 10.46 21.29 11.43
CA SER A 120 9.76 22.16 10.47
C SER A 120 9.77 21.59 9.04
N TYR A 121 10.71 20.68 8.77
CA TYR A 121 11.00 20.16 7.44
C TYR A 121 11.60 18.76 7.50
N ILE A 122 11.14 17.88 6.60
CA ILE A 122 11.60 16.50 6.45
C ILE A 122 11.89 16.21 4.97
N ARG A 123 12.96 15.43 4.71
CA ARG A 123 13.27 14.85 3.40
C ARG A 123 13.01 13.35 3.41
N ILE A 124 12.45 12.85 2.33
CA ILE A 124 12.18 11.42 2.15
C ILE A 124 12.85 10.97 0.84
N ILE A 125 13.65 9.92 0.93
CA ILE A 125 14.29 9.26 -0.21
C ILE A 125 13.91 7.77 -0.21
N SER A 126 14.03 7.09 -1.34
CA SER A 126 13.73 5.65 -1.43
C SER A 126 14.69 4.96 -2.39
N ARG A 127 14.83 3.64 -2.26
CA ARG A 127 15.51 2.81 -3.27
C ARG A 127 14.62 2.54 -4.48
N SER A 128 13.30 2.63 -4.33
CA SER A 128 12.34 2.34 -5.41
C SER A 128 12.24 3.46 -6.45
N PHE A 129 12.66 4.68 -6.10
CA PHE A 129 12.63 5.83 -7.00
C PHE A 129 13.76 6.83 -6.71
N PRO A 130 14.25 7.57 -7.72
CA PRO A 130 15.45 8.42 -7.58
C PRO A 130 15.18 9.80 -6.96
N TRP A 131 13.92 10.13 -6.68
CA TRP A 131 13.53 11.47 -6.22
C TRP A 131 13.69 11.68 -4.71
N MET A 132 13.92 12.93 -4.35
CA MET A 132 13.85 13.41 -2.96
C MET A 132 12.55 14.19 -2.75
N ILE A 133 11.69 13.66 -1.89
CA ILE A 133 10.40 14.27 -1.55
C ILE A 133 10.58 15.16 -0.33
N SER A 134 10.17 16.41 -0.42
CA SER A 134 10.29 17.40 0.65
C SER A 134 8.93 17.65 1.31
N VAL A 135 8.86 17.49 2.64
CA VAL A 135 7.65 17.74 3.43
C VAL A 135 7.92 18.93 4.36
N LYS A 136 7.10 19.98 4.24
CA LYS A 136 7.16 21.20 5.07
C LYS A 136 5.97 21.22 6.01
N ALA A 137 6.19 21.61 7.27
CA ALA A 137 5.13 21.79 8.24
C ALA A 137 4.19 22.91 7.80
N ARG A 138 2.88 22.67 7.78
CA ARG A 138 1.87 23.72 7.55
C ARG A 138 1.85 24.71 8.72
N HIS A 139 2.05 24.20 9.92
CA HIS A 139 2.07 24.97 11.16
C HIS A 139 3.45 24.88 11.84
N GLN A 140 4.22 25.97 11.75
CA GLN A 140 5.61 26.00 12.25
C GLN A 140 5.74 25.73 13.75
N ASN A 141 4.69 25.98 14.54
CA ASN A 141 4.66 25.71 15.99
C ASN A 141 4.34 24.25 16.35
N ILE A 142 3.80 23.47 15.41
CA ILE A 142 3.50 22.04 15.61
C ILE A 142 4.62 21.19 15.01
N GLY A 143 5.20 21.64 13.88
CA GLY A 143 6.12 20.84 13.08
C GLY A 143 5.37 19.93 12.11
N VAL A 144 6.12 19.11 11.38
CA VAL A 144 5.57 18.17 10.39
C VAL A 144 4.76 17.10 11.11
N THR A 145 3.51 16.89 10.69
CA THR A 145 2.64 15.86 11.26
C THR A 145 2.67 14.56 10.45
N CYS A 146 2.25 13.45 11.07
CA CYS A 146 2.09 12.17 10.36
C CYS A 146 1.12 12.30 9.17
N GLY A 147 0.08 13.10 9.33
CA GLY A 147 -0.88 13.48 8.30
C GLY A 147 -0.23 14.07 7.06
N GLU A 148 0.57 15.12 7.29
CA GLU A 148 1.26 15.85 6.24
C GLU A 148 2.26 14.98 5.47
N VAL A 149 2.93 14.05 6.14
CA VAL A 149 3.85 13.10 5.49
C VAL A 149 3.10 12.23 4.48
N ILE A 150 2.01 11.58 4.90
CA ILE A 150 1.23 10.68 4.04
C ILE A 150 0.53 11.46 2.91
N GLU A 151 0.00 12.65 3.19
CA GLU A 151 -0.58 13.55 2.19
C GLU A 151 0.44 14.00 1.15
N ALA A 152 1.62 14.42 1.57
CA ALA A 152 2.68 14.89 0.67
C ALA A 152 3.16 13.76 -0.24
N LEU A 153 3.34 12.54 0.29
CA LEU A 153 3.69 11.37 -0.52
C LEU A 153 2.61 11.02 -1.53
N SER A 154 1.34 11.01 -1.10
CA SER A 154 0.22 10.71 -1.99
C SER A 154 0.14 11.72 -3.13
N ALA A 155 0.20 13.02 -2.80
CA ALA A 155 0.21 14.09 -3.81
C ALA A 155 1.37 13.90 -4.79
N TYR A 156 2.58 13.66 -4.29
CA TYR A 156 3.78 13.47 -5.10
C TYR A 156 3.68 12.30 -6.08
N PHE A 157 3.16 11.15 -5.63
CA PHE A 157 3.03 9.96 -6.47
C PHE A 157 1.94 10.06 -7.53
N HIS A 158 0.93 10.90 -7.31
CA HIS A 158 -0.14 11.16 -8.29
C HIS A 158 0.25 12.22 -9.32
N GLU A 159 1.42 12.86 -9.19
CA GLU A 159 1.96 13.72 -10.25
C GLU A 159 2.39 12.91 -11.48
N ASN A 160 2.41 13.60 -12.63
CA ASN A 160 2.94 13.04 -13.86
C ASN A 160 4.45 12.87 -13.76
N ALA A 161 4.96 11.75 -14.25
CA ALA A 161 6.40 11.59 -14.38
C ALA A 161 6.91 12.33 -15.61
N ALA A 162 8.07 12.97 -15.51
CA ALA A 162 8.64 13.67 -16.65
C ALA A 162 9.22 12.65 -17.63
N LYS A 163 9.01 12.88 -18.94
CA LYS A 163 9.53 12.00 -19.99
C LYS A 163 11.03 11.76 -19.88
N LYS A 164 11.80 12.83 -19.59
CA LYS A 164 13.25 12.73 -19.40
C LYS A 164 13.63 11.73 -18.31
N GLU A 165 12.90 11.75 -17.18
CA GLU A 165 13.16 10.83 -16.06
C GLU A 165 12.91 9.38 -16.45
N TYR A 166 11.98 9.12 -17.37
CA TYR A 166 11.70 7.78 -17.90
C TYR A 166 12.75 7.33 -18.93
N ASP A 167 13.22 8.25 -19.78
CA ASP A 167 14.22 7.98 -20.81
C ASP A 167 15.61 7.72 -20.20
N ASP A 168 15.93 8.36 -19.06
CA ASP A 168 17.22 8.22 -18.35
C ASP A 168 17.35 6.87 -17.60
N VAL A 169 16.27 6.07 -17.52
CA VAL A 169 16.24 4.79 -16.79
C VAL A 169 16.71 3.63 -17.68
N SER A 170 17.37 2.63 -17.08
CA SER A 170 17.82 1.42 -17.79
C SER A 170 16.65 0.68 -18.46
N ASP A 171 16.89 0.02 -19.60
CA ASP A 171 15.83 -0.66 -20.36
C ASP A 171 15.08 -1.71 -19.53
N HIS A 172 15.78 -2.44 -18.66
CA HIS A 172 15.16 -3.40 -17.74
C HIS A 172 14.17 -2.71 -16.81
N ARG A 173 14.61 -1.66 -16.10
CA ARG A 173 13.74 -0.92 -15.17
C ARG A 173 12.60 -0.22 -15.90
N ARG A 174 12.83 0.23 -17.14
CA ARG A 174 11.79 0.81 -18.01
C ARG A 174 10.67 -0.19 -18.32
N GLN A 175 11.01 -1.46 -18.54
CA GLN A 175 10.04 -2.53 -18.73
C GLN A 175 9.22 -2.79 -17.47
N GLU A 176 9.85 -2.81 -16.29
CA GLU A 176 9.14 -2.97 -15.01
C GLU A 176 8.13 -1.83 -14.79
N ILE A 177 8.56 -0.58 -15.00
CA ILE A 177 7.69 0.59 -14.89
C ILE A 177 6.54 0.50 -15.89
N TRP A 178 6.80 0.03 -17.12
CA TRP A 178 5.77 -0.14 -18.14
C TRP A 178 4.75 -1.23 -17.76
N GLN A 179 5.19 -2.34 -17.20
CA GLN A 179 4.31 -3.39 -16.70
C GLN A 179 3.43 -2.88 -15.55
N ALA A 180 4.02 -2.12 -14.61
CA ALA A 180 3.28 -1.47 -13.53
C ALA A 180 2.26 -0.47 -14.08
N TYR A 181 2.63 0.34 -15.07
CA TYR A 181 1.73 1.28 -15.75
C TYR A 181 0.51 0.57 -16.34
N GLN A 182 0.71 -0.55 -17.05
CA GLN A 182 -0.37 -1.34 -17.63
C GLN A 182 -1.23 -1.98 -16.55
N HIS A 183 -0.61 -2.56 -15.52
CA HIS A 183 -1.32 -3.22 -14.42
C HIS A 183 -2.19 -2.23 -13.64
N ASN A 184 -1.65 -1.07 -13.25
CA ASN A 184 -2.36 -0.05 -12.47
C ASN A 184 -3.59 0.52 -13.18
N ARG A 185 -3.66 0.40 -14.51
CA ARG A 185 -4.76 0.84 -15.38
C ARG A 185 -5.67 -0.30 -15.85
N SER A 186 -5.36 -1.53 -15.46
CA SER A 186 -6.19 -2.69 -15.78
C SER A 186 -7.52 -2.68 -15.03
N THR A 187 -8.38 -3.65 -15.32
CA THR A 187 -9.66 -3.85 -14.62
C THR A 187 -9.52 -4.75 -13.39
N ASP A 188 -8.31 -4.95 -12.88
CA ASP A 188 -8.08 -5.72 -11.66
C ASP A 188 -8.71 -4.99 -10.44
N SER A 189 -9.22 -5.75 -9.48
CA SER A 189 -9.85 -5.21 -8.27
C SER A 189 -8.85 -4.56 -7.31
N ASP A 190 -7.57 -4.95 -7.39
CA ASP A 190 -6.53 -4.49 -6.47
C ASP A 190 -5.83 -3.20 -6.93
N VAL A 191 -6.28 -2.61 -8.04
CA VAL A 191 -5.71 -1.38 -8.62
C VAL A 191 -6.78 -0.31 -8.87
N PRO A 192 -6.40 0.98 -8.98
CA PRO A 192 -7.35 2.06 -9.25
C PRO A 192 -7.97 2.02 -10.66
N GLY A 193 -7.31 1.36 -11.61
CA GLY A 193 -7.77 1.23 -12.99
C GLY A 193 -7.82 2.57 -13.73
N GLY A 194 -8.92 2.82 -14.45
CA GLY A 194 -9.09 4.00 -15.31
C GLY A 194 -9.05 5.36 -14.61
N LEU A 195 -9.10 5.42 -13.27
CA LEU A 195 -9.05 6.66 -12.51
C LEU A 195 -7.71 7.41 -12.62
N LEU A 196 -6.62 6.70 -12.96
CA LEU A 196 -5.27 7.29 -13.07
C LEU A 196 -5.05 8.11 -14.35
N GLY A 197 -5.91 7.92 -15.35
CA GLY A 197 -5.77 8.48 -16.69
C GLY A 197 -4.68 7.80 -17.53
N GLU A 198 -4.47 8.31 -18.74
CA GLU A 198 -3.54 7.74 -19.73
C GLU A 198 -2.06 8.11 -19.51
N GLN A 199 -1.79 9.11 -18.68
CA GLN A 199 -0.42 9.61 -18.48
C GLN A 199 0.33 8.75 -17.47
N LEU A 200 1.62 8.53 -17.72
CA LEU A 200 2.53 7.85 -16.79
C LEU A 200 2.66 8.68 -15.50
N ARG A 201 2.36 8.07 -14.36
CA ARG A 201 2.37 8.70 -13.04
C ARG A 201 3.62 8.29 -12.27
N ARG A 202 4.06 9.09 -11.31
CA ARG A 202 5.20 8.73 -10.46
C ARG A 202 4.94 7.48 -9.62
N LEU A 203 3.69 7.16 -9.27
CA LEU A 203 3.35 5.90 -8.61
C LEU A 203 3.72 4.66 -9.45
N ASP A 204 3.81 4.79 -10.78
CA ASP A 204 4.18 3.66 -11.65
C ASP A 204 5.67 3.25 -11.44
N TRP A 205 6.50 4.12 -10.83
CA TRP A 205 7.88 3.78 -10.42
C TRP A 205 7.96 2.84 -9.23
N LEU A 206 6.88 2.69 -8.47
CA LEU A 206 6.87 1.80 -7.31
C LEU A 206 6.89 0.33 -7.75
N CYS A 207 6.46 0.02 -8.98
CA CYS A 207 6.39 -1.34 -9.51
C CYS A 207 5.66 -2.30 -8.54
N SER A 208 6.29 -3.41 -8.17
CA SER A 208 5.75 -4.34 -7.17
C SER A 208 5.69 -3.74 -5.77
N ASP A 209 6.57 -2.79 -5.44
CA ASP A 209 6.77 -2.25 -4.10
C ASP A 209 5.84 -1.06 -3.84
N SER A 210 4.56 -1.26 -4.08
CA SER A 210 3.54 -0.20 -4.00
C SER A 210 3.01 0.06 -2.59
N LYS A 211 3.28 -0.83 -1.63
CA LYS A 211 2.74 -0.72 -0.27
C LYS A 211 3.68 0.04 0.66
N TRP A 212 3.08 0.83 1.55
CA TRP A 212 3.77 1.54 2.61
C TRP A 212 4.52 0.58 3.52
N GLY A 213 5.85 0.71 3.59
CA GLY A 213 6.71 -0.05 4.48
C GLY A 213 7.24 0.75 5.67
N GLY A 214 6.88 2.03 5.80
CA GLY A 214 7.33 2.90 6.89
C GLY A 214 8.56 3.77 6.54
N LEU A 215 8.87 4.70 7.44
CA LEU A 215 10.06 5.54 7.39
C LEU A 215 11.13 5.02 8.35
N VAL A 216 12.37 4.97 7.88
CA VAL A 216 13.53 4.52 8.66
C VAL A 216 14.63 5.57 8.55
N ARG A 217 15.35 5.78 9.65
CA ARG A 217 16.61 6.51 9.61
C ARG A 217 17.71 5.54 9.17
N ASN A 218 18.26 5.77 7.98
CA ASN A 218 19.33 4.95 7.41
C ASN A 218 20.45 5.87 6.91
N ASP A 219 21.35 6.24 7.81
CA ASP A 219 22.41 7.20 7.52
C ASP A 219 23.37 6.67 6.43
N GLU A 220 23.59 5.35 6.35
CA GLU A 220 24.41 4.69 5.31
C GLU A 220 23.81 4.89 3.91
N PHE A 221 22.50 4.65 3.76
CA PHE A 221 21.83 4.86 2.48
C PHE A 221 21.74 6.35 2.10
N ILE A 222 21.57 7.23 3.08
CA ILE A 222 21.53 8.67 2.84
C ILE A 222 22.90 9.15 2.34
N GLU A 223 23.99 8.67 2.93
CA GLU A 223 25.35 8.96 2.46
C GLU A 223 25.61 8.38 1.07
N GLU A 224 25.18 7.15 0.80
CA GLU A 224 25.24 6.51 -0.54
C GLU A 224 24.52 7.35 -1.60
N ALA A 225 23.30 7.81 -1.30
CA ALA A 225 22.45 8.51 -2.26
C ALA A 225 22.78 10.00 -2.42
N CYS A 226 23.22 10.68 -1.36
CA CYS A 226 23.42 12.14 -1.34
C CYS A 226 24.89 12.56 -1.28
N GLY A 227 25.82 11.64 -0.99
CA GLY A 227 27.24 11.92 -0.76
C GLY A 227 27.57 12.52 0.61
N GLU A 228 26.55 12.85 1.42
CA GLU A 228 26.68 13.32 2.81
C GLU A 228 25.41 12.92 3.59
N VAL A 229 25.55 12.66 4.90
CA VAL A 229 24.41 12.44 5.80
C VAL A 229 23.67 13.77 6.03
N LEU A 230 22.63 14.00 5.23
CA LEU A 230 21.78 15.19 5.33
C LEU A 230 20.85 15.11 6.56
N PRO A 231 20.77 16.15 7.42
CA PRO A 231 19.87 16.15 8.57
C PRO A 231 18.41 16.08 8.12
N CYS A 232 17.57 15.46 8.96
CA CYS A 232 16.13 15.33 8.75
C CYS A 232 15.75 14.58 7.46
N THR A 233 16.61 13.65 7.01
CA THR A 233 16.37 12.80 5.83
C THR A 233 16.06 11.39 6.29
N PHE A 234 15.02 10.78 5.73
CA PHE A 234 14.60 9.41 6.05
C PHE A 234 14.43 8.58 4.79
N GLU A 235 14.69 7.28 4.93
CA GLU A 235 14.42 6.29 3.90
C GLU A 235 12.96 5.83 4.00
N LEU A 236 12.22 5.96 2.90
CA LEU A 236 10.92 5.32 2.73
C LEU A 236 11.12 3.87 2.32
N LYS A 237 10.72 2.95 3.20
CA LYS A 237 10.62 1.54 2.87
C LYS A 237 9.34 1.31 2.07
N CYS A 238 9.50 0.66 0.93
CA CYS A 238 8.43 0.23 0.05
C CYS A 238 8.43 -1.31 0.08
N ILE A 239 7.26 -1.93 0.22
CA ILE A 239 7.15 -3.39 0.33
C ILE A 239 6.16 -3.94 -0.70
N PRO A 240 6.39 -5.16 -1.23
CA PRO A 240 5.49 -5.77 -2.21
C PRO A 240 4.21 -6.32 -1.56
N SER A 241 4.31 -6.79 -0.33
CA SER A 241 3.22 -7.31 0.47
C SER A 241 3.45 -7.05 1.95
N TYR A 242 2.35 -6.87 2.69
CA TYR A 242 2.43 -6.87 4.15
C TYR A 242 2.71 -8.29 4.65
N PRO A 243 3.48 -8.45 5.73
CA PRO A 243 3.56 -9.73 6.41
C PRO A 243 2.15 -10.12 6.86
N LEU A 244 1.74 -11.36 6.53
CA LEU A 244 0.45 -11.87 6.97
C LEU A 244 0.50 -12.05 8.48
N THR A 245 -0.51 -11.54 9.18
CA THR A 245 -0.68 -11.89 10.59
C THR A 245 -1.02 -13.38 10.71
N SER A 246 -0.75 -13.99 11.87
CA SER A 246 -1.10 -15.40 12.13
C SER A 246 -2.60 -15.66 11.94
N GLU A 247 -3.44 -14.70 12.30
CA GLU A 247 -4.89 -14.73 12.08
C GLU A 247 -5.24 -14.68 10.59
N GLU A 248 -4.66 -13.75 9.83
CA GLU A 248 -4.86 -13.62 8.38
C GLU A 248 -4.38 -14.87 7.64
N ALA A 249 -3.23 -15.43 8.02
CA ALA A 249 -2.72 -16.67 7.47
C ALA A 249 -3.65 -17.85 7.75
N SER A 250 -4.18 -17.95 8.97
CA SER A 250 -5.14 -19.00 9.37
C SER A 250 -6.45 -18.87 8.60
N GLU A 251 -6.93 -17.65 8.39
CA GLU A 251 -8.13 -17.37 7.61
C GLU A 251 -7.93 -17.69 6.13
N GLN A 252 -6.81 -17.30 5.55
CA GLN A 252 -6.47 -17.68 4.17
C GLN A 252 -6.39 -19.20 3.99
N GLN A 253 -5.81 -19.91 4.96
CA GLN A 253 -5.77 -21.36 4.94
C GLN A 253 -7.18 -21.98 5.09
N ARG A 254 -8.09 -21.33 5.81
CA ARG A 254 -9.50 -21.73 5.90
C ARG A 254 -10.22 -21.50 4.58
N ILE A 255 -10.03 -20.35 3.94
CA ILE A 255 -10.59 -20.02 2.62
C ILE A 255 -10.08 -20.98 1.55
N ALA A 256 -8.78 -21.26 1.51
CA ALA A 256 -8.18 -22.20 0.56
C ALA A 256 -8.78 -23.61 0.70
N ARG A 257 -8.87 -24.15 1.93
CA ARG A 257 -9.52 -25.44 2.19
C ARG A 257 -10.99 -25.45 1.77
N ASN A 258 -11.71 -24.35 2.02
CA ASN A 258 -13.11 -24.23 1.60
C ASN A 258 -13.26 -24.21 0.07
N ALA A 259 -12.33 -23.58 -0.65
CA ALA A 259 -12.30 -23.56 -2.10
C ALA A 259 -12.00 -24.96 -2.68
N GLU A 260 -11.03 -25.69 -2.12
CA GLU A 260 -10.73 -27.07 -2.51
C GLU A 260 -11.93 -28.01 -2.30
N ASN A 261 -12.61 -27.87 -1.16
CA ASN A 261 -13.82 -28.62 -0.87
C ASN A 261 -14.92 -28.33 -1.91
N ARG A 262 -15.13 -27.06 -2.29
CA ARG A 262 -16.11 -26.67 -3.33
C ARG A 262 -15.78 -27.29 -4.69
N SER A 263 -14.51 -27.30 -5.08
CA SER A 263 -14.04 -27.95 -6.32
C SER A 263 -14.34 -29.45 -6.32
N CYS A 264 -14.17 -30.13 -5.19
CA CYS A 264 -14.49 -31.55 -5.06
C CYS A 264 -16.00 -31.87 -5.22
N TYR A 265 -16.90 -31.01 -4.74
CA TYR A 265 -18.35 -31.22 -4.92
C TYR A 265 -18.77 -31.04 -6.38
N HIS A 266 -18.17 -30.09 -7.09
CA HIS A 266 -18.47 -29.86 -8.51
C HIS A 266 -18.06 -31.06 -9.39
N LEU A 267 -16.94 -31.72 -9.07
CA LEU A 267 -16.48 -32.92 -9.78
C LEU A 267 -17.29 -34.19 -9.43
N LYS A 268 -17.84 -34.29 -8.22
CA LYS A 268 -18.68 -35.44 -7.83
C LYS A 268 -20.08 -35.37 -8.45
N CYS A 269 -20.69 -34.19 -8.60
CA CYS A 269 -21.98 -34.04 -9.28
C CYS A 269 -21.95 -34.42 -10.77
N TRP A 270 -20.79 -34.28 -11.43
CA TRP A 270 -20.63 -34.72 -12.82
C TRP A 270 -20.60 -36.24 -12.98
N LYS A 271 -20.13 -37.00 -11.97
CA LYS A 271 -20.02 -38.46 -12.05
C LYS A 271 -21.32 -39.21 -11.72
N SER A 272 -22.32 -38.55 -11.14
CA SER A 272 -23.56 -39.19 -10.69
C SER A 272 -24.79 -38.80 -11.52
N SER A 273 -24.61 -38.19 -12.71
CA SER A 273 -25.70 -37.97 -13.66
C SER A 273 -25.73 -39.06 -14.73
N PRO A 274 -26.57 -40.10 -14.60
CA PRO A 274 -26.68 -41.20 -15.58
C PRO A 274 -27.19 -40.76 -16.97
N SER A 275 -27.60 -39.51 -17.13
CA SER A 275 -28.18 -38.97 -18.37
C SER A 275 -27.14 -38.42 -19.36
N ILE A 276 -25.87 -38.26 -18.97
CA ILE A 276 -24.81 -37.64 -19.81
C ILE A 276 -23.81 -38.68 -20.35
N GLN A 277 -23.96 -39.96 -20.00
CA GLN A 277 -23.08 -41.01 -20.53
C GLN A 277 -23.30 -41.33 -22.02
N TYR A 278 -24.41 -40.88 -22.62
CA TYR A 278 -24.74 -41.19 -24.01
C TYR A 278 -24.42 -40.08 -25.01
N MET A 279 -23.94 -38.91 -24.58
CA MET A 279 -23.74 -37.77 -25.50
C MET A 279 -22.28 -37.45 -25.83
N VAL A 280 -21.30 -38.04 -25.14
CA VAL A 280 -19.86 -37.77 -25.39
C VAL A 280 -19.27 -38.72 -26.46
N PHE A 281 -19.97 -39.80 -26.84
CA PHE A 281 -19.51 -40.70 -27.90
C PHE A 281 -19.89 -40.26 -29.33
N PHE A 282 -20.67 -39.19 -29.52
CA PHE A 282 -21.13 -38.79 -30.86
C PHE A 282 -20.41 -37.59 -31.50
N SER A 283 -19.49 -36.92 -30.80
CA SER A 283 -18.81 -35.71 -31.34
C SER A 283 -17.30 -35.85 -31.56
N PHE A 284 -16.69 -37.00 -31.31
CA PHE A 284 -15.30 -37.27 -31.68
C PHE A 284 -15.11 -37.91 -33.06
N GLY A 285 -16.20 -38.09 -33.83
CA GLY A 285 -16.18 -38.75 -35.14
C GLY A 285 -16.19 -37.86 -36.38
N LEU A 286 -16.44 -36.54 -36.27
CA LEU A 286 -16.74 -35.71 -37.46
C LEU A 286 -15.85 -34.49 -37.71
N THR A 287 -14.75 -34.31 -36.99
CA THR A 287 -13.85 -33.16 -37.21
C THR A 287 -12.40 -33.57 -37.42
N PHE A 288 -12.17 -34.71 -38.07
CA PHE A 288 -10.85 -35.12 -38.56
C PHE A 288 -10.76 -35.19 -40.10
N ALA A 289 -11.81 -34.77 -40.82
CA ALA A 289 -11.91 -34.94 -42.28
C ALA A 289 -12.19 -33.63 -43.05
N CYS A 290 -11.60 -32.48 -42.64
CA CYS A 290 -11.72 -31.23 -43.41
C CYS A 290 -10.45 -30.35 -43.41
N PHE A 291 -9.27 -30.94 -43.28
CA PHE A 291 -8.01 -30.21 -43.42
C PHE A 291 -7.01 -30.93 -44.33
N LEU A 292 -7.47 -31.30 -45.52
CA LEU A 292 -6.59 -31.89 -46.54
C LEU A 292 -7.03 -31.58 -47.97
N GLU A 293 -7.48 -30.35 -48.27
CA GLU A 293 -7.59 -29.91 -49.67
C GLU A 293 -7.72 -28.39 -49.82
N HIS A 294 -6.60 -27.67 -49.77
CA HIS A 294 -6.45 -26.42 -50.53
C HIS A 294 -4.97 -26.01 -50.65
N ARG A 295 -4.27 -26.70 -51.55
CA ARG A 295 -3.20 -26.09 -52.34
C ARG A 295 -3.75 -25.91 -53.75
N TYR A 296 -3.88 -24.67 -54.23
CA TYR A 296 -3.28 -24.17 -55.47
C TYR A 296 -3.69 -22.70 -55.71
N HIS A 297 -2.70 -21.91 -56.14
CA HIS A 297 -2.80 -20.63 -56.86
C HIS A 297 -3.08 -19.31 -56.10
N ILE A 298 -2.03 -18.51 -55.81
CA ILE A 298 -1.60 -17.35 -56.66
C ILE A 298 -0.50 -16.49 -55.98
N ARG A 299 0.60 -16.33 -56.75
CA ARG A 299 1.54 -15.20 -56.93
C ARG A 299 2.43 -14.68 -55.77
N LYS A 300 3.73 -14.90 -56.01
CA LYS A 300 4.84 -13.93 -56.02
C LYS A 300 4.65 -12.67 -55.17
N LEU A 301 5.31 -12.64 -54.02
CA LEU A 301 6.01 -11.45 -53.51
C LEU A 301 7.27 -11.94 -52.80
N CYS A 302 8.41 -11.41 -53.24
CA CYS A 302 9.72 -11.59 -52.64
C CYS A 302 9.72 -10.98 -51.22
N ILE A 303 10.39 -11.62 -50.25
CA ILE A 303 11.09 -11.04 -49.08
C ILE A 303 11.83 -12.22 -48.38
N PRO A 304 13.05 -11.99 -47.84
CA PRO A 304 14.06 -13.05 -47.73
C PRO A 304 13.98 -13.88 -46.45
N TYR A 305 14.39 -15.14 -46.61
CA TYR A 305 15.01 -16.08 -45.67
C TYR A 305 15.21 -15.61 -44.21
N ILE A 306 14.44 -16.18 -43.29
CA ILE A 306 14.86 -16.42 -41.90
C ILE A 306 14.95 -17.94 -41.73
N ARG A 307 16.18 -18.45 -41.57
CA ARG A 307 16.43 -19.84 -41.17
C ARG A 307 16.07 -19.99 -39.70
N TYR A 308 15.01 -20.72 -39.39
CA TYR A 308 14.80 -21.31 -38.08
C TYR A 308 15.39 -22.73 -38.09
N THR A 309 16.53 -22.91 -37.44
CA THR A 309 17.04 -24.24 -37.08
C THR A 309 16.37 -24.66 -35.79
N PHE A 310 15.43 -25.60 -35.90
CA PHE A 310 14.92 -26.39 -34.79
C PHE A 310 15.94 -27.51 -34.54
N SER A 311 16.67 -27.46 -33.43
CA SER A 311 17.45 -28.59 -32.93
C SER A 311 16.91 -28.93 -31.54
N SER A 312 16.20 -30.05 -31.49
CA SER A 312 15.88 -30.76 -30.26
C SER A 312 17.06 -31.65 -29.85
N VAL A 313 17.07 -31.99 -28.54
CA VAL A 313 17.81 -33.07 -27.85
C VAL A 313 18.95 -32.60 -26.90
N PHE A 314 18.60 -32.56 -25.60
CA PHE A 314 19.46 -32.61 -24.40
C PHE A 314 20.20 -33.99 -24.28
N PRO A 315 21.05 -34.26 -23.27
CA PRO A 315 21.96 -33.44 -22.43
C PRO A 315 23.40 -34.03 -22.36
N SER A 316 24.39 -33.25 -21.89
CA SER A 316 25.37 -33.65 -20.84
C SER A 316 26.67 -32.81 -20.88
N LEU A 317 27.13 -32.44 -19.67
CA LEU A 317 28.51 -32.28 -19.22
C LEU A 317 29.52 -31.66 -20.20
N PHE A 318 29.94 -30.42 -19.95
CA PHE A 318 31.37 -30.04 -19.91
C PHE A 318 31.52 -28.66 -19.26
N THR A 319 32.31 -28.63 -18.19
CA THR A 319 33.04 -27.48 -17.64
C THR A 319 33.90 -26.84 -18.73
N LEU A 320 34.02 -25.51 -18.74
CA LEU A 320 35.23 -24.82 -19.22
C LEU A 320 35.29 -23.35 -18.75
N ASP A 321 36.48 -23.02 -18.28
CA ASP A 321 36.99 -21.75 -17.78
C ASP A 321 36.92 -20.62 -18.81
N TRP A 322 36.68 -19.40 -18.33
CA TRP A 322 36.95 -18.19 -19.09
C TRP A 322 38.36 -17.67 -18.73
N VAL A 323 39.28 -17.83 -19.68
CA VAL A 323 40.55 -17.10 -19.73
C VAL A 323 40.32 -15.77 -20.47
N LYS A 324 40.94 -14.72 -19.91
CA LYS A 324 40.99 -13.33 -20.36
C LYS A 324 41.37 -13.16 -21.83
N LEU A 325 40.80 -12.12 -22.46
CA LEU A 325 41.51 -11.16 -23.30
C LEU A 325 41.07 -9.74 -22.91
#